data_AF-A0AAV4F7C9-F1
#
_entry.id   AF-A0AAV4F7C9-F1
#
_cell.length_a   1.000
_cell.length_b   1.000
_cell.length_c   1.000
_cell.angle_alpha   90.00
_cell.angle_beta   90.00
_cell.angle_gamma   90.00
#
_symmetry.space_group_name_H-M   'P 1'
#
loop_
_entity.id
_entity.type
_entity.pdbx_description
1 polymer ?
#
loop_
_entity_poly.entity_id
_entity_poly.type
_entity_poly.pdbx_seq_one_letter_code
_entity_poly.pdbx_strand_id
1 'polypeptide(L)'
;MSGILNIKFPVKITNKSLYKKCQEKPLSLQILESRRKLFGHILRRHRDIPANKATRAYFIQCGKNHRGRPRTTLPTVLNRDLALIDHEIRLHSSDELDKITALAQDRRQRQR
;
A
#
# COMPACT_ATOMS: atom_id res chain seq x y z
N MET A 1 12.57 -34.44 -31.68
CA MET A 1 13.90 -34.03 -31.18
C MET A 1 13.69 -33.06 -30.02
N SER A 2 13.74 -33.56 -28.80
CA SER A 2 13.48 -32.78 -27.58
C SER A 2 14.81 -32.37 -26.95
N GLY A 3 14.89 -31.11 -26.51
CA GLY A 3 16.10 -30.33 -26.24
C GLY A 3 17.22 -30.98 -25.42
N ILE A 4 18.45 -30.61 -25.80
CA ILE A 4 19.79 -31.05 -25.36
C ILE A 4 20.10 -30.93 -23.85
N LEU A 5 19.21 -30.41 -23.01
CA LEU A 5 19.42 -30.30 -21.56
C LEU A 5 18.37 -31.11 -20.80
N ASN A 6 18.72 -32.34 -20.41
CA ASN A 6 17.93 -33.23 -19.56
C ASN A 6 17.93 -32.76 -18.08
N ILE A 7 17.63 -31.49 -17.83
CA ILE A 7 17.58 -30.91 -16.49
C ILE A 7 16.24 -31.27 -15.87
N LYS A 8 16.28 -32.08 -14.81
CA LYS A 8 15.11 -32.48 -14.02
C LYS A 8 15.17 -31.77 -12.66
N PHE A 9 14.04 -31.19 -12.26
CA PHE A 9 13.84 -30.64 -10.91
C PHE A 9 12.94 -31.59 -10.10
N PRO A 10 13.49 -32.67 -9.51
CA PRO A 10 12.70 -33.68 -8.84
C PRO A 10 12.07 -33.18 -7.53
N VAL A 11 12.66 -32.17 -6.89
CA VAL A 11 12.21 -31.63 -5.60
C VAL A 11 11.52 -30.28 -5.84
N LYS A 12 10.23 -30.20 -5.52
CA LYS A 12 9.46 -28.95 -5.52
C LYS A 12 9.49 -28.35 -4.12
N ILE A 13 9.84 -27.08 -4.01
CA ILE A 13 9.76 -26.30 -2.78
C ILE A 13 8.53 -25.39 -2.84
N THR A 14 7.76 -25.29 -1.75
CA THR A 14 6.62 -24.36 -1.69
C THR A 14 7.12 -22.95 -1.37
N ASN A 15 6.45 -21.92 -1.90
CA ASN A 15 6.80 -20.52 -1.60
C ASN A 15 6.91 -20.24 -0.10
N LYS A 16 5.99 -20.80 0.72
CA LYS A 16 6.03 -20.67 2.19
C LYS A 16 7.34 -21.21 2.78
N SER A 17 7.79 -22.37 2.32
CA SER A 17 9.05 -22.97 2.78
C SER A 17 10.28 -22.25 2.25
N LEU A 18 10.23 -21.72 1.02
CA LEU A 18 11.30 -20.90 0.43
C LEU A 18 11.51 -19.62 1.23
N TYR A 19 10.44 -18.83 1.46
CA TYR A 19 10.51 -17.62 2.27
C TYR A 19 10.99 -17.89 3.69
N LYS A 20 10.52 -18.98 4.33
CA LYS A 20 10.99 -19.39 5.66
C LYS A 20 12.49 -19.72 5.69
N LYS A 21 12.98 -20.46 4.69
CA LYS A 21 14.41 -20.84 4.60
C LYS A 21 15.30 -19.62 4.37
N CYS A 22 14.88 -18.71 3.50
CA CYS A 22 15.62 -17.49 3.20
C CYS A 22 15.46 -16.40 4.26
N GLN A 23 14.60 -16.60 5.28
CA GLN A 23 14.21 -15.58 6.25
C GLN A 23 13.65 -14.31 5.60
N GLU A 24 13.02 -14.46 4.43
CA GLU A 24 12.50 -13.37 3.63
C GLU A 24 10.98 -13.31 3.65
N LYS A 25 10.43 -12.15 3.32
CA LYS A 25 8.98 -11.95 3.15
C LYS A 25 8.61 -11.91 1.66
N PRO A 26 7.37 -12.26 1.30
CA PRO A 26 6.85 -12.00 -0.04
C PRO A 26 7.00 -10.53 -0.44
N LEU A 27 7.41 -10.30 -1.70
CA LEU A 27 7.57 -8.96 -2.27
C LEU A 27 6.28 -8.11 -2.15
N SER A 28 5.11 -8.74 -2.27
CA SER A 28 3.83 -8.07 -2.10
C SER A 28 3.68 -7.40 -0.73
N LEU A 29 4.17 -8.05 0.34
CA LEU A 29 4.16 -7.47 1.69
C LEU A 29 5.15 -6.32 1.81
N GLN A 30 6.34 -6.45 1.21
CA GLN A 30 7.33 -5.37 1.21
C GLN A 30 6.83 -4.12 0.48
N ILE A 31 6.15 -4.30 -0.67
CA ILE A 31 5.52 -3.20 -1.42
C ILE A 31 4.42 -2.54 -0.59
N LEU A 32 3.57 -3.34 0.07
CA LEU A 32 2.51 -2.83 0.96
C LEU A 32 3.09 -2.00 2.10
N GLU A 33 4.11 -2.52 2.80
CA GLU A 33 4.78 -1.81 3.89
C GLU A 33 5.41 -0.50 3.39
N SER A 34 6.07 -0.53 2.24
CA SER A 34 6.72 0.64 1.63
C SER A 34 5.71 1.71 1.23
N ARG A 35 4.58 1.31 0.65
CA ARG A 35 3.49 2.22 0.26
C ARG A 35 2.89 2.92 1.47
N ARG A 36 2.65 2.18 2.56
CA ARG A 36 2.16 2.74 3.82
C ARG A 36 3.17 3.68 4.48
N LYS A 37 4.45 3.33 4.47
CA LYS A 37 5.54 4.18 4.97
C LYS A 37 5.60 5.51 4.20
N LEU A 38 5.54 5.45 2.86
CA LEU A 38 5.53 6.64 2.01
C LEU A 38 4.30 7.51 2.28
N PHE A 39 3.10 6.91 2.31
CA PHE A 39 1.86 7.65 2.54
C PHE A 39 1.89 8.35 3.91
N GLY A 40 2.22 7.61 4.98
CA GLY A 40 2.37 8.19 6.31
C GLY A 40 3.48 9.25 6.36
N HIS A 41 4.55 9.12 5.58
CA HIS A 41 5.57 10.15 5.47
C HIS A 41 4.98 11.44 4.88
N ILE A 42 4.26 11.35 3.75
CA ILE A 42 3.62 12.51 3.10
C ILE A 42 2.66 13.23 4.07
N LEU A 43 1.83 12.49 4.80
CA LEU A 43 0.87 13.06 5.75
C LEU A 43 1.53 13.79 6.93
N ARG A 44 2.71 13.34 7.37
CA ARG A 44 3.47 13.97 8.46
C ARG A 44 4.26 15.20 8.02
N ARG A 45 4.51 15.37 6.72
CA ARG A 45 5.22 16.56 6.20
C ARG A 45 4.29 17.77 6.17
N HIS A 46 4.90 18.95 6.11
CA HIS A 46 4.18 20.22 6.02
C HIS A 46 3.11 20.20 4.92
N ARG A 47 1.98 20.85 5.16
CA ARG A 47 0.85 20.85 4.21
C ARG A 47 1.23 21.42 2.85
N ASP A 48 2.22 22.31 2.83
CA ASP A 48 2.67 22.98 1.60
C ASP A 48 3.57 22.18 0.68
N ILE A 49 4.03 20.98 1.07
CA ILE A 49 4.84 20.20 0.14
C ILE A 49 4.00 19.75 -1.07
N PRO A 50 4.58 19.67 -2.28
CA PRO A 50 3.85 19.30 -3.49
C PRO A 50 3.07 17.99 -3.35
N ALA A 51 3.67 16.98 -2.72
CA ALA A 51 3.04 15.66 -2.53
C ALA A 51 1.80 15.72 -1.63
N ASN A 52 1.83 16.55 -0.59
CA ASN A 52 0.71 16.70 0.34
C ASN A 52 -0.42 17.51 -0.31
N LYS A 53 -0.08 18.59 -1.03
CA LYS A 53 -1.04 19.34 -1.87
C LYS A 53 -1.73 18.44 -2.89
N ALA A 54 -0.98 17.63 -3.63
CA ALA A 54 -1.53 16.70 -4.61
C ALA A 54 -2.44 15.64 -3.99
N THR A 55 -2.05 15.11 -2.82
CA THR A 55 -2.88 14.14 -2.08
C THR A 55 -4.21 14.78 -1.66
N ARG A 56 -4.19 15.98 -1.07
CA ARG A 56 -5.42 16.70 -0.71
C ARG A 56 -6.29 17.02 -1.93
N ALA A 57 -5.68 17.53 -2.99
CA ALA A 57 -6.41 17.86 -4.22
C ALA A 57 -7.17 16.65 -4.78
N TYR A 58 -6.58 15.46 -4.74
CA TYR A 58 -7.25 14.23 -5.16
C TYR A 58 -8.54 13.95 -4.37
N PHE A 59 -8.49 14.09 -3.03
CA PHE A 59 -9.65 13.81 -2.16
C PHE A 59 -10.66 14.97 -2.05
N ILE A 60 -10.28 16.17 -2.47
CA ILE A 60 -11.20 17.32 -2.61
C ILE A 60 -12.01 17.20 -3.90
N GLN A 61 -11.39 16.71 -4.99
CA GLN A 61 -12.01 16.60 -6.32
C GLN A 61 -12.94 15.39 -6.48
N CYS A 62 -13.76 15.08 -5.47
CA CYS A 62 -14.81 14.04 -5.53
C CYS A 62 -15.93 14.46 -6.50
N GLY A 63 -15.66 14.44 -7.81
CA GLY A 63 -16.60 14.99 -8.77
C GLY A 63 -16.11 14.88 -10.21
N LYS A 64 -15.96 13.65 -10.70
CA LYS A 64 -16.18 13.25 -12.11
C LYS A 64 -15.99 11.74 -12.21
N ASN A 65 -17.10 11.00 -12.17
CA ASN A 65 -17.11 9.58 -12.48
C ASN A 65 -16.71 9.43 -13.96
N HIS A 66 -15.51 8.92 -14.21
CA HIS A 66 -15.08 8.62 -15.56
C HIS A 66 -15.83 7.36 -16.02
N ARG A 67 -16.35 7.38 -17.24
CA ARG A 67 -17.08 6.23 -17.79
C ARG A 67 -16.13 5.03 -17.94
N GLY A 68 -16.52 3.87 -17.43
CA GLY A 68 -15.73 2.63 -17.47
C GLY A 68 -15.22 2.16 -16.11
N ARG A 69 -14.42 1.08 -16.09
CA ARG A 69 -13.85 0.54 -14.85
C ARG A 69 -12.89 1.58 -14.23
N PRO A 70 -13.07 1.95 -12.95
CA PRO A 70 -12.12 2.83 -12.27
C PRO A 70 -10.70 2.26 -12.36
N ARG A 71 -9.74 3.08 -12.82
CA ARG A 71 -8.34 2.68 -12.84
C ARG A 71 -7.88 2.39 -11.42
N THR A 72 -7.04 1.38 -11.24
CA THR A 72 -6.35 1.17 -9.97
C THR A 72 -5.35 2.31 -9.76
N THR A 73 -5.77 3.33 -9.00
CA THR A 73 -4.94 4.47 -8.62
C THR A 73 -4.32 4.23 -7.26
N LEU A 74 -3.23 4.94 -6.95
CA LEU A 74 -2.54 4.86 -5.67
C LEU A 74 -3.52 5.00 -4.47
N PRO A 75 -4.48 5.95 -4.45
CA PRO A 75 -5.52 6.04 -3.42
C PRO A 75 -6.40 4.79 -3.26
N THR A 76 -6.83 4.16 -4.36
CA THR A 76 -7.64 2.92 -4.28
C THR A 76 -6.87 1.75 -3.69
N VAL A 77 -5.57 1.65 -3.98
CA VAL A 77 -4.73 0.60 -3.42
C VAL A 77 -4.40 0.90 -1.94
N LEU A 78 -4.15 2.16 -1.60
CA LEU A 78 -3.96 2.60 -0.22
C LEU A 78 -5.20 2.30 0.64
N ASN A 79 -6.41 2.55 0.14
CA ASN A 79 -7.65 2.23 0.85
C ASN A 79 -7.74 0.73 1.17
N ARG A 80 -7.35 -0.15 0.22
CA ARG A 80 -7.29 -1.60 0.47
C ARG A 80 -6.21 -1.96 1.49
N ASP A 81 -5.03 -1.35 1.40
CA ASP A 81 -3.96 -1.59 2.37
C ASP A 81 -4.36 -1.17 3.79
N LEU A 82 -5.14 -0.10 3.92
CA LEU A 82 -5.66 0.37 5.21
C LEU A 82 -6.73 -0.59 5.75
N ALA A 83 -7.65 -1.05 4.89
CA ALA A 83 -8.68 -2.01 5.25
C ALA A 83 -8.12 -3.37 5.71
N LEU A 84 -6.88 -3.72 5.35
CA LEU A 84 -6.19 -4.92 5.87
C LEU A 84 -5.73 -4.78 7.32
N ILE A 85 -5.63 -3.56 7.84
CA ILE A 85 -5.23 -3.27 9.22
C ILE A 85 -6.48 -3.15 10.08
N ASP A 86 -7.43 -2.36 9.59
CA ASP A 86 -8.64 -1.98 10.29
C ASP A 86 -9.75 -1.71 9.26
N HIS A 87 -10.85 -2.44 9.38
CA HIS A 87 -11.98 -2.35 8.47
C HIS A 87 -12.79 -1.05 8.64
N GLU A 88 -12.62 -0.34 9.74
CA GLU A 88 -13.28 0.93 9.99
C GLU A 88 -12.60 2.10 9.26
N ILE A 89 -11.33 1.95 8.89
CA ILE A 89 -10.57 3.00 8.20
C ILE A 89 -10.93 3.00 6.71
N ARG A 90 -11.48 4.13 6.26
CA ARG A 90 -11.79 4.38 4.85
C ARG A 90 -11.09 5.65 4.38
N LEU A 91 -10.71 5.67 3.10
CA LEU A 91 -9.99 6.76 2.46
C LEU A 91 -10.68 7.12 1.14
N HIS A 92 -11.84 7.76 1.26
CA HIS A 92 -12.70 8.22 0.16
C HIS A 92 -12.89 9.73 0.15
N SER A 93 -12.89 10.38 1.31
CA SER A 93 -13.13 11.82 1.44
C SER A 93 -11.92 12.57 2.04
N SER A 94 -11.90 13.88 1.83
CA SER A 94 -10.95 14.78 2.48
C SER A 94 -11.06 14.77 4.01
N ASP A 95 -12.28 14.61 4.58
CA ASP A 95 -12.47 14.52 6.04
C ASP A 95 -11.81 13.28 6.63
N GLU A 96 -11.90 12.15 5.92
CA GLU A 96 -11.27 10.90 6.31
C GLU A 96 -9.74 11.00 6.22
N LEU A 97 -9.23 11.69 5.19
CA LEU A 97 -7.81 12.00 5.05
C LEU A 97 -7.29 12.80 6.25
N ASP A 98 -8.06 13.77 6.75
CA ASP A 98 -7.66 14.57 7.91
C ASP A 98 -7.66 13.74 9.21
N LYS A 99 -8.64 12.84 9.40
CA LYS A 99 -8.64 11.86 10.51
C LYS A 99 -7.39 10.97 10.46
N ILE A 100 -7.07 10.41 9.30
CA ILE A 100 -5.88 9.58 9.11
C ILE A 100 -4.60 10.38 9.30
N THR A 101 -4.60 11.65 8.91
CA THR A 101 -3.47 12.56 9.12
C THR A 101 -3.22 12.78 10.61
N ALA A 102 -4.27 13.02 11.41
CA ALA A 102 -4.15 13.12 12.86
C ALA A 102 -3.55 11.83 13.46
N LEU A 103 -4.10 10.67 13.09
CA LEU A 103 -3.58 9.35 13.50
C LEU A 103 -2.12 9.11 13.08
N ALA A 104 -1.69 9.67 11.94
CA ALA A 104 -0.33 9.52 11.44
C ALA A 104 0.67 10.42 12.19
N GLN A 105 0.23 11.55 12.75
CA GLN A 105 1.02 12.48 13.54
C GLN A 105 1.27 11.97 14.97
N ASP A 106 0.33 11.19 15.52
CA ASP A 106 0.44 10.54 16.83
C ASP A 106 1.48 9.39 16.83
N ARG A 107 2.76 9.75 16.75
CA ARG A 107 3.87 8.79 16.78
C ARG A 107 4.17 8.24 18.17
N ARG A 108 3.67 8.89 19.23
CA ARG A 108 4.03 8.61 20.64
C ARG A 108 3.38 7.34 21.23
N GLN A 109 2.31 6.81 20.63
CA GLN A 109 1.59 5.66 21.22
C GLN A 109 2.02 4.28 20.67
N ARG A 110 2.82 4.21 19.61
CA ARG A 110 3.24 2.95 18.95
C ARG A 110 4.67 2.49 19.30
N GLN A 111 5.12 2.76 20.54
CA GLN A 111 6.24 2.03 21.14
C GLN A 111 5.70 1.06 22.18
N ARG A 112 5.21 -0.10 21.73
CA ARG A 112 5.05 -1.32 22.52
C ARG A 112 5.34 -2.50 21.62
#